data_AF-A0A954VXY0-F1
#
_entry.id   AF-A0A954VXY0-F1
#
_cell.length_a   1.000
_cell.length_b   1.000
_cell.length_c   1.000
_cell.angle_alpha   90.00
_cell.angle_beta   90.00
_cell.angle_gamma   90.00
#
_symmetry.space_group_name_H-M   'P 1'
#
loop_
_entity.id
_entity.type
_entity.pdbx_description
1 polymer ?
#
loop_
_entity_poly.entity_id
_entity_poly.type
_entity_poly.pdbx_seq_one_letter_code
_entity_poly.pdbx_strand_id
1 'polypeptide(L)'
;MALFPETPNETDYVDMDVVLYNDREGWPAAAGGQGFSLQRKTPAQDGSNASSWQALLPTPSADNDQQDNIYDLTGDNRVDAADIDRLCAALEQPPMAADLNRDGLTNLDDLTAILKYVSSFPGDANLDGLFNSTDLVMAFAAGAYEDGRLNNSSWNSGDWNCDREFDTRDLVAAFQSGSYSANAEANDVSQNTSDTQQPNQPSNLNDAVLAIRIEQSDASKNRKSERTSVPANSSSLEISPRQDPNRRR
;
A
#
# COMPACT_ATOMS: atom_id res chain seq x y z
N MET A 1 34.41 52.51 36.50
CA MET A 1 34.89 51.19 36.96
C MET A 1 33.96 50.73 38.08
N ALA A 2 33.67 49.42 38.14
CA ALA A 2 32.60 48.72 38.90
C ALA A 2 31.28 48.60 38.11
N LEU A 3 31.11 47.65 37.19
CA LEU A 3 30.93 46.18 37.30
C LEU A 3 29.42 45.82 37.29
N PHE A 4 28.90 45.52 36.10
CA PHE A 4 27.66 44.79 35.91
C PHE A 4 27.89 43.30 36.26
N PRO A 5 27.02 42.64 37.03
CA PRO A 5 26.93 41.19 36.98
C PRO A 5 26.10 40.80 35.75
N GLU A 6 26.76 40.28 34.73
CA GLU A 6 26.15 39.50 33.64
C GLU A 6 25.52 38.25 34.26
N THR A 7 24.20 38.11 34.23
CA THR A 7 23.54 36.84 34.49
C THR A 7 23.48 36.04 33.18
N PRO A 8 24.12 34.86 33.08
CA PRO A 8 24.08 34.05 31.88
C PRO A 8 22.77 33.27 31.82
N ASN A 9 22.18 33.21 30.61
CA ASN A 9 20.99 32.45 30.19
C ASN A 9 19.62 33.14 30.26
N GLU A 10 19.51 34.41 29.85
CA GLU A 10 18.23 34.87 29.27
C GLU A 10 18.17 34.31 27.85
N THR A 11 17.52 33.16 27.69
CA THR A 11 17.10 32.71 26.35
C THR A 11 16.03 33.70 25.92
N ASP A 12 16.39 34.69 25.09
CA ASP A 12 15.42 35.55 24.43
C ASP A 12 14.53 34.66 23.55
N TYR A 13 13.35 34.33 24.07
CA TYR A 13 12.30 33.75 23.25
C TYR A 13 11.77 34.87 22.38
N VAL A 14 12.08 34.81 21.08
CA VAL A 14 11.39 35.65 20.11
C VAL A 14 10.03 35.00 19.87
N ASP A 15 8.97 35.68 20.26
CA ASP A 15 7.62 35.31 19.86
C ASP A 15 7.56 35.29 18.32
N MET A 16 7.42 34.09 17.76
CA MET A 16 7.37 33.89 16.29
C MET A 16 6.01 34.30 15.72
N ASP A 17 4.93 34.14 16.48
CA ASP A 17 3.56 34.56 16.13
C ASP A 17 2.72 34.59 17.42
N VAL A 18 1.95 35.67 17.64
CA VAL A 18 1.04 35.81 18.79
C VAL A 18 -0.30 36.30 18.27
N VAL A 19 -1.35 35.52 18.54
CA VAL A 19 -2.69 35.79 18.05
C VAL A 19 -3.67 35.97 19.21
N LEU A 20 -4.41 37.08 19.17
CA LEU A 20 -5.49 37.37 20.11
C LEU A 20 -6.81 36.84 19.52
N TYR A 21 -7.17 35.63 19.93
CA TYR A 21 -8.48 35.04 19.63
C TYR A 21 -9.55 35.54 20.60
N ASN A 22 -10.71 35.95 20.08
CA ASN A 22 -11.89 36.32 20.87
C ASN A 22 -13.18 36.02 20.10
N ASP A 23 -14.33 36.14 20.77
CA ASP A 23 -15.65 35.85 20.19
C ASP A 23 -16.18 36.96 19.26
N ARG A 24 -15.29 37.82 18.74
CA ARG A 24 -15.67 38.88 17.81
C ARG A 24 -15.91 38.30 16.41
N GLU A 25 -16.83 38.93 15.68
CA GLU A 25 -17.17 38.60 14.30
C GLU A 25 -15.92 38.46 13.41
N GLY A 26 -15.79 37.31 12.73
CA GLY A 26 -14.69 36.98 11.82
C GLY A 26 -13.92 35.72 12.20
N TRP A 27 -13.86 35.38 13.50
CA TRP A 27 -13.17 34.18 13.97
C TRP A 27 -14.04 32.91 13.85
N PRO A 28 -13.47 31.74 13.52
CA PRO A 28 -14.20 30.47 13.46
C PRO A 28 -14.75 30.04 14.84
N ALA A 29 -16.04 30.27 15.09
CA ALA A 29 -16.69 29.97 16.38
C ALA A 29 -16.64 28.48 16.80
N ALA A 30 -16.52 27.55 15.85
CA ALA A 30 -16.43 26.12 16.13
C ALA A 30 -15.17 25.74 16.95
N ALA A 31 -14.12 26.58 16.92
CA ALA A 31 -12.93 26.40 17.76
C ALA A 31 -13.15 26.81 19.24
N GLY A 32 -14.32 27.35 19.60
CA GLY A 32 -14.68 27.80 20.95
C GLY A 32 -14.99 26.69 21.96
N GLY A 33 -14.35 25.52 21.86
CA GLY A 33 -14.51 24.43 22.83
C GLY A 33 -15.42 23.26 22.40
N GLN A 34 -15.74 23.13 21.12
CA GLN A 34 -16.49 21.99 20.56
C GLN A 34 -15.59 20.85 20.05
N GLY A 35 -14.31 20.85 20.44
CA GLY A 35 -13.32 19.83 20.03
C GLY A 35 -12.51 20.19 18.79
N PHE A 36 -12.84 21.29 18.10
CA PHE A 36 -12.06 21.81 16.98
C PHE A 36 -10.96 22.76 17.50
N SER A 37 -9.83 22.78 16.80
CA SER A 37 -8.70 23.70 16.99
C SER A 37 -8.68 24.78 15.91
N LEU A 38 -8.12 25.94 16.23
CA LEU A 38 -7.76 26.93 15.22
C LEU A 38 -6.55 26.44 14.43
N GLN A 39 -6.70 26.39 13.12
CA GLN A 39 -5.64 26.10 12.19
C GLN A 39 -5.53 27.25 11.19
N ARG A 40 -4.31 27.70 10.97
CA ARG A 40 -4.04 28.73 9.97
C ARG A 40 -4.18 28.06 8.60
N LYS A 41 -4.85 28.72 7.64
CA LYS A 41 -5.11 28.14 6.32
C LYS A 41 -3.81 27.96 5.54
N THR A 42 -2.96 28.98 5.55
CA THR A 42 -1.67 28.98 4.84
C THR A 42 -0.61 29.64 5.72
N PRO A 43 0.66 29.19 5.75
CA PRO A 43 1.71 29.80 6.57
C PRO A 43 2.01 31.24 6.21
N ALA A 44 1.82 31.59 4.93
CA ALA A 44 2.14 32.90 4.38
C ALA A 44 1.08 33.98 4.66
N GLN A 45 -0.09 33.59 5.17
CA GLN A 45 -1.15 34.53 5.52
C GLN A 45 -0.94 35.15 6.90
N ASP A 46 -1.41 36.39 7.05
CA ASP A 46 -1.33 37.16 8.28
C ASP A 46 -2.13 36.50 9.42
N GLY A 47 -1.43 36.07 10.48
CA GLY A 47 -2.04 35.46 11.67
C GLY A 47 -2.99 36.38 12.42
N SER A 48 -2.89 37.70 12.25
CA SER A 48 -3.78 38.66 12.89
C SER A 48 -5.16 38.78 12.21
N ASN A 49 -5.29 38.27 10.98
CA ASN A 49 -6.54 38.32 10.22
C ASN A 49 -7.35 37.04 10.45
N ALA A 50 -8.53 37.16 11.07
CA ALA A 50 -9.40 36.02 11.36
C ALA A 50 -9.78 35.19 10.11
N SER A 51 -9.85 35.80 8.93
CA SER A 51 -10.13 35.10 7.67
C SER A 51 -9.03 34.12 7.23
N SER A 52 -7.82 34.27 7.77
CA SER A 52 -6.67 33.38 7.58
C SER A 52 -6.74 32.11 8.43
N TRP A 53 -7.79 31.97 9.24
CA TRP A 53 -7.99 30.84 10.14
C TRP A 53 -9.21 30.02 9.75
N GLN A 54 -9.17 28.74 10.11
CA GLN A 54 -10.27 27.80 10.04
C GLN A 54 -10.33 26.99 11.33
N ALA A 55 -11.53 26.48 11.66
CA ALA A 55 -11.70 25.53 12.74
C ALA A 55 -11.71 24.12 12.15
N LEU A 56 -10.76 23.28 12.56
CA LEU A 56 -10.62 21.88 12.13
C LEU A 56 -10.28 21.00 13.33
N LEU A 57 -10.46 19.68 13.21
CA LEU A 57 -10.03 18.73 14.25
C LEU A 57 -8.52 18.90 14.54
N PRO A 58 -8.06 18.82 15.79
CA PRO A 58 -6.66 19.03 16.15
C PRO A 58 -5.69 18.15 15.34
N THR A 59 -4.71 18.79 14.69
CA THR A 59 -3.64 18.14 13.92
C THR A 59 -2.26 18.38 14.57
N PRO A 60 -2.05 18.00 15.84
CA PRO A 60 -0.77 18.24 16.50
C PRO A 60 0.36 17.54 15.73
N SER A 61 1.43 18.29 15.45
CA SER A 61 2.61 17.86 14.66
C SER A 61 2.41 17.77 13.15
N ALA A 62 1.24 18.14 12.61
CA ALA A 62 1.11 18.33 11.16
C ALA A 62 1.79 19.64 10.73
N ASP A 63 2.48 19.60 9.60
CA ASP A 63 3.04 20.81 9.03
C ASP A 63 1.91 21.66 8.46
N ASN A 64 1.99 22.97 8.67
CA ASN A 64 0.95 23.86 8.22
C ASN A 64 1.10 24.23 6.74
N ASP A 65 1.71 23.38 5.91
CA ASP A 65 1.91 23.70 4.50
C ASP A 65 0.59 23.52 3.73
N GLN A 66 0.34 24.36 2.73
CA GLN A 66 -0.72 24.17 1.73
C GLN A 66 -0.47 22.93 0.85
N GLN A 67 0.60 22.17 1.12
CA GLN A 67 1.03 20.97 0.46
C GLN A 67 0.80 19.69 1.28
N ASP A 68 0.18 19.74 2.46
CA ASP A 68 -0.20 18.52 3.20
C ASP A 68 -1.42 17.90 2.53
N ASN A 69 -1.17 17.25 1.39
CA ASN A 69 -2.07 16.29 0.84
C ASN A 69 -2.24 15.19 1.88
N ILE A 70 -3.40 15.11 2.53
CA ILE A 70 -3.64 14.14 3.61
C ILE A 70 -3.42 12.68 3.18
N TYR A 71 -3.39 12.43 1.86
CA TYR A 71 -3.10 11.12 1.27
C TYR A 71 -1.60 10.84 1.08
N ASP A 72 -0.72 11.85 1.18
CA ASP A 72 0.75 11.71 1.20
C ASP A 72 1.20 11.44 2.65
N LEU A 73 1.21 10.16 3.02
CA LEU A 73 1.56 9.71 4.37
C LEU A 73 3.08 9.58 4.56
N THR A 74 3.85 9.60 3.47
CA THR A 74 5.31 9.53 3.50
C THR A 74 5.98 10.91 3.53
N GLY A 75 5.27 11.96 3.15
CA GLY A 75 5.75 13.35 3.08
C GLY A 75 6.69 13.61 1.90
N ASP A 76 6.60 12.79 0.84
CA ASP A 76 7.52 12.86 -0.31
C ASP A 76 6.96 13.67 -1.50
N ASN A 77 5.79 14.29 -1.32
CA ASN A 77 4.98 15.02 -2.30
C ASN A 77 4.42 14.15 -3.43
N ARG A 78 4.26 12.85 -3.21
CA ARG A 78 3.55 11.93 -4.09
C ARG A 78 2.45 11.24 -3.30
N VAL A 79 1.48 10.72 -4.03
CA VAL A 79 0.51 9.77 -3.47
C VAL A 79 0.61 8.52 -4.30
N ASP A 80 1.39 7.58 -3.81
CA ASP A 80 1.69 6.33 -4.49
C ASP A 80 1.60 5.12 -3.55
N ALA A 81 2.11 3.98 -4.00
CA ALA A 81 2.02 2.74 -3.25
C ALA A 81 2.74 2.80 -1.90
N ALA A 82 3.76 3.66 -1.74
CA ALA A 82 4.44 3.85 -0.46
C ALA A 82 3.52 4.47 0.60
N ASP A 83 2.58 5.32 0.20
CA ASP A 83 1.57 5.88 1.10
C ASP A 83 0.53 4.83 1.49
N ILE A 84 0.15 3.96 0.55
CA ILE A 84 -0.73 2.83 0.82
C ILE A 84 -0.06 1.87 1.81
N ASP A 85 1.22 1.52 1.60
CA ASP A 85 1.99 0.68 2.52
C ASP A 85 2.07 1.32 3.92
N ARG A 86 2.26 2.65 3.97
CA ARG A 86 2.28 3.40 5.23
C ARG A 86 0.92 3.36 5.93
N LEU A 87 -0.18 3.41 5.19
CA LEU A 87 -1.53 3.26 5.73
C LEU A 87 -1.76 1.85 6.26
N CYS A 88 -1.46 0.80 5.47
CA CYS A 88 -1.62 -0.59 5.91
C CYS A 88 -0.82 -0.87 7.19
N ALA A 89 0.41 -0.34 7.29
CA ALA A 89 1.21 -0.42 8.51
C ALA A 89 0.58 0.30 9.71
N ALA A 90 -0.16 1.39 9.49
CA ALA A 90 -0.84 2.14 10.53
C ALA A 90 -2.08 1.42 11.07
N LEU A 91 -2.71 0.53 10.31
CA LEU A 91 -3.89 -0.22 10.75
C LEU A 91 -3.61 -1.14 11.95
N GLU A 92 -2.37 -1.59 12.15
CA GLU A 92 -1.99 -2.38 13.33
C GLU A 92 -1.89 -1.55 14.62
N GLN A 93 -1.58 -0.26 14.52
CA GLN A 93 -1.42 0.67 15.64
C GLN A 93 -2.01 2.04 15.30
N PRO A 94 -3.35 2.14 15.17
CA PRO A 94 -4.03 3.24 14.49
C PRO A 94 -3.77 4.60 15.15
N PRO A 95 -2.90 5.45 14.59
CA PRO A 95 -2.83 6.84 14.99
C PRO A 95 -3.98 7.60 14.31
N MET A 96 -4.56 8.60 14.98
CA MET A 96 -5.61 9.44 14.36
C MET A 96 -5.14 10.15 13.07
N ALA A 97 -3.82 10.25 12.83
CA ALA A 97 -3.26 10.84 11.62
C ALA A 97 -3.50 10.01 10.35
N ALA A 98 -3.91 8.74 10.47
CA ALA A 98 -4.21 7.85 9.35
C ALA A 98 -5.72 7.67 9.10
N ASP A 99 -6.58 8.43 9.80
CA ASP A 99 -8.01 8.58 9.50
C ASP A 99 -8.18 9.53 8.29
N LEU A 100 -8.12 8.95 7.09
CA LEU A 100 -8.17 9.64 5.80
C LEU A 100 -9.60 9.98 5.39
N ASN A 101 -10.58 9.17 5.79
CA ASN A 101 -11.99 9.39 5.47
C ASN A 101 -12.70 10.34 6.47
N ARG A 102 -12.03 10.65 7.59
CA ARG A 102 -12.45 11.55 8.69
C ARG A 102 -13.70 11.06 9.44
N ASP A 103 -13.84 9.75 9.59
CA ASP A 103 -14.94 9.14 10.34
C ASP A 103 -14.62 8.94 11.84
N GLY A 104 -13.40 9.27 12.25
CA GLY A 104 -12.91 9.14 13.62
C GLY A 104 -12.31 7.78 13.95
N LEU A 105 -12.20 6.87 12.97
CA LEU A 105 -11.61 5.54 13.10
C LEU A 105 -10.55 5.36 12.01
N THR A 106 -9.39 4.84 12.38
CA THR A 106 -8.40 4.39 11.39
C THR A 106 -8.64 2.92 11.09
N ASN A 107 -9.22 2.62 9.92
CA ASN A 107 -9.63 1.28 9.50
C ASN A 107 -9.57 1.11 7.96
N LEU A 108 -10.11 0.01 7.43
CA LEU A 108 -10.05 -0.29 5.99
C LEU A 108 -10.86 0.69 5.11
N ASP A 109 -11.77 1.47 5.69
CA ASP A 109 -12.48 2.55 4.99
C ASP A 109 -11.51 3.69 4.60
N ASP A 110 -10.39 3.86 5.32
CA ASP A 110 -9.33 4.80 4.94
C ASP A 110 -8.55 4.32 3.72
N LEU A 111 -8.35 3.00 3.57
CA LEU A 111 -7.78 2.42 2.35
C LEU A 111 -8.65 2.77 1.15
N THR A 112 -9.98 2.67 1.31
CA THR A 112 -10.92 3.07 0.26
C THR A 112 -10.77 4.55 -0.10
N ALA A 113 -10.51 5.41 0.88
CA ALA A 113 -10.34 6.85 0.64
C ALA A 113 -9.08 7.15 -0.19
N ILE A 114 -7.92 6.56 0.12
CA ILE A 114 -6.70 6.78 -0.65
C ILE A 114 -6.78 6.16 -2.04
N LEU A 115 -7.34 4.95 -2.19
CA LEU A 115 -7.51 4.31 -3.50
C LEU A 115 -8.41 5.12 -4.43
N LYS A 116 -9.49 5.69 -3.88
CA LYS A 116 -10.36 6.61 -4.64
C LYS A 116 -9.61 7.87 -5.07
N TYR A 117 -8.71 8.40 -4.25
CA TYR A 117 -7.91 9.57 -4.59
C TYR A 117 -6.96 9.29 -5.77
N VAL A 118 -6.25 8.14 -5.74
CA VAL A 118 -5.35 7.73 -6.83
C VAL A 118 -6.07 7.07 -8.02
N SER A 119 -7.40 7.00 -8.00
CA SER A 119 -8.21 6.33 -9.03
C SER A 119 -7.84 4.87 -9.26
N SER A 120 -7.49 4.16 -8.18
CA SER A 120 -7.06 2.76 -8.18
C SER A 120 -8.02 1.89 -7.36
N PHE A 121 -7.71 0.60 -7.25
CA PHE A 121 -8.48 -0.43 -6.57
C PHE A 121 -7.60 -1.66 -6.27
N PRO A 122 -8.03 -2.57 -5.38
CA PRO A 122 -7.32 -3.83 -5.14
C PRO A 122 -7.03 -4.57 -6.45
N GLY A 123 -5.78 -4.95 -6.67
CA GLY A 123 -5.32 -5.60 -7.91
C GLY A 123 -4.47 -4.74 -8.83
N ASP A 124 -4.60 -3.42 -8.78
CA ASP A 124 -3.80 -2.48 -9.58
C ASP A 124 -2.49 -2.17 -8.85
N ALA A 125 -1.47 -3.00 -9.09
CA ALA A 125 -0.21 -3.00 -8.34
C ALA A 125 0.71 -1.84 -8.74
N ASN A 126 0.58 -1.32 -9.96
CA ASN A 126 1.39 -0.21 -10.46
C ASN A 126 0.66 1.15 -10.42
N LEU A 127 -0.59 1.17 -9.95
CA LEU A 127 -1.45 2.35 -9.83
C LEU A 127 -1.74 3.02 -11.18
N ASP A 128 -1.83 2.25 -12.26
CA ASP A 128 -2.15 2.76 -13.60
C ASP A 128 -3.66 2.84 -13.89
N GLY A 129 -4.50 2.44 -12.91
CA GLY A 129 -5.95 2.45 -12.99
C GLY A 129 -6.53 1.22 -13.68
N LEU A 130 -5.72 0.20 -14.01
CA LEU A 130 -6.14 -1.04 -14.66
C LEU A 130 -5.59 -2.25 -13.90
N PHE A 131 -6.47 -3.17 -13.46
CA PHE A 131 -6.00 -4.48 -13.01
C PHE A 131 -5.87 -5.42 -14.22
N ASN A 132 -4.65 -5.76 -14.62
CA ASN A 132 -4.38 -6.62 -15.77
C ASN A 132 -3.18 -7.56 -15.52
N SER A 133 -2.69 -8.21 -16.57
CA SER A 133 -1.56 -9.14 -16.43
C SER A 133 -0.27 -8.48 -15.96
N THR A 134 -0.09 -7.18 -16.21
CA THR A 134 1.09 -6.42 -15.79
C THR A 134 1.19 -6.37 -14.28
N ASP A 135 0.06 -6.15 -13.58
CA ASP A 135 -0.02 -6.14 -12.12
C ASP A 135 0.28 -7.50 -11.52
N LEU A 136 -0.34 -8.55 -12.09
CA LEU A 136 -0.09 -9.92 -11.64
C LEU A 136 1.40 -10.28 -11.82
N VAL A 137 2.00 -9.95 -12.97
CA VAL A 137 3.43 -10.20 -13.19
C VAL A 137 4.27 -9.40 -12.20
N MET A 138 3.94 -8.14 -11.91
CA MET A 138 4.64 -7.32 -10.92
C MET A 138 4.57 -7.94 -9.52
N ALA A 139 3.37 -8.30 -9.05
CA ALA A 139 3.16 -8.90 -7.73
C ALA A 139 3.85 -10.26 -7.60
N PHE A 140 3.68 -11.16 -8.57
CA PHE A 140 4.33 -12.47 -8.55
C PHE A 140 5.85 -12.40 -8.71
N ALA A 141 6.39 -11.41 -9.44
CA ALA A 141 7.83 -11.23 -9.57
C ALA A 141 8.51 -10.84 -8.27
N ALA A 142 7.77 -10.25 -7.31
CA ALA A 142 8.27 -9.98 -5.97
C ALA A 142 8.52 -11.26 -5.15
N GLY A 143 7.85 -12.38 -5.51
CA GLY A 143 8.07 -13.69 -4.91
C GLY A 143 7.51 -13.86 -3.50
N ALA A 144 6.56 -13.00 -3.09
CA ALA A 144 5.94 -13.04 -1.76
C ALA A 144 4.69 -13.94 -1.70
N TYR A 145 4.17 -14.41 -2.85
CA TYR A 145 2.94 -15.21 -2.89
C TYR A 145 3.08 -16.52 -2.11
N GLU A 146 2.31 -16.66 -1.04
CA GLU A 146 2.23 -17.88 -0.22
C GLU A 146 3.63 -18.40 0.19
N ASP A 147 4.58 -17.50 0.45
CA ASP A 147 5.98 -17.85 0.71
C ASP A 147 6.24 -18.23 2.18
N GLY A 148 5.27 -17.97 3.06
CA GLY A 148 5.30 -18.26 4.49
C GLY A 148 6.17 -17.30 5.32
N ARG A 149 6.58 -16.14 4.76
CA ARG A 149 7.35 -15.11 5.46
C ARG A 149 6.43 -13.98 5.91
N LEU A 150 6.30 -13.84 7.22
CA LEU A 150 5.42 -12.85 7.82
C LEU A 150 5.84 -11.40 7.50
N ASN A 151 4.85 -10.57 7.20
CA ASN A 151 4.86 -9.14 7.01
C ASN A 151 5.90 -8.65 5.99
N ASN A 152 6.07 -9.38 4.88
CA ASN A 152 7.05 -9.05 3.84
C ASN A 152 6.43 -8.50 2.55
N SER A 153 5.11 -8.30 2.52
CA SER A 153 4.40 -7.82 1.33
C SER A 153 4.03 -6.34 1.45
N SER A 154 4.05 -5.68 0.29
CA SER A 154 3.60 -4.32 0.04
C SER A 154 2.52 -4.32 -1.04
N TRP A 155 1.91 -3.16 -1.31
CA TRP A 155 0.90 -3.01 -2.36
C TRP A 155 1.40 -3.48 -3.73
N ASN A 156 2.60 -3.05 -4.15
CA ASN A 156 3.19 -3.47 -5.43
C ASN A 156 3.56 -4.96 -5.47
N SER A 157 3.77 -5.59 -4.31
CA SER A 157 4.09 -7.02 -4.23
C SER A 157 2.86 -7.91 -4.02
N GLY A 158 1.66 -7.32 -3.91
CA GLY A 158 0.39 -8.04 -3.90
C GLY A 158 -0.42 -7.99 -2.59
N ASP A 159 -0.01 -7.23 -1.56
CA ASP A 159 -0.85 -7.00 -0.37
C ASP A 159 -1.95 -5.98 -0.70
N TRP A 160 -3.06 -6.47 -1.22
CA TRP A 160 -4.20 -5.66 -1.66
C TRP A 160 -5.32 -5.60 -0.62
N ASN A 161 -5.17 -6.32 0.50
CA ASN A 161 -6.11 -6.30 1.62
C ASN A 161 -5.54 -5.64 2.90
N CYS A 162 -4.31 -5.12 2.84
CA CYS A 162 -3.58 -4.48 3.95
C CYS A 162 -3.32 -5.40 5.15
N ASP A 163 -3.10 -6.70 4.92
CA ASP A 163 -2.71 -7.63 6.00
C ASP A 163 -1.25 -8.07 5.94
N ARG A 164 -0.46 -7.43 5.07
CA ARG A 164 1.01 -7.51 4.96
C ARG A 164 1.53 -8.83 4.43
N GLU A 165 0.63 -9.65 3.93
CA GLU A 165 0.90 -10.88 3.20
C GLU A 165 0.41 -10.74 1.76
N PHE A 166 1.04 -11.47 0.84
CA PHE A 166 0.46 -11.70 -0.48
C PHE A 166 0.01 -13.14 -0.54
N ASP A 167 -1.30 -13.37 -0.40
CA ASP A 167 -1.87 -14.71 -0.41
C ASP A 167 -3.16 -14.79 -1.23
N THR A 168 -3.83 -15.94 -1.16
CA THR A 168 -5.08 -16.16 -1.91
C THR A 168 -6.16 -15.10 -1.58
N ARG A 169 -6.16 -14.51 -0.38
CA ARG A 169 -7.14 -13.50 0.07
C ARG A 169 -6.97 -12.18 -0.68
N ASP A 170 -5.75 -11.79 -1.03
CA ASP A 170 -5.49 -10.62 -1.88
C ASP A 170 -6.02 -10.81 -3.29
N LEU A 171 -5.79 -11.98 -3.87
CA LEU A 171 -6.34 -12.31 -5.19
C LEU A 171 -7.87 -12.26 -5.15
N VAL A 172 -8.49 -12.80 -4.10
CA VAL A 172 -9.94 -12.71 -3.92
C VAL A 172 -10.39 -11.26 -3.77
N ALA A 173 -9.71 -10.42 -2.98
CA ALA A 173 -10.02 -9.00 -2.84
C ALA A 173 -9.94 -8.26 -4.18
N ALA A 174 -8.88 -8.51 -4.97
CA ALA A 174 -8.70 -7.94 -6.29
C ALA A 174 -9.78 -8.35 -7.28
N PHE A 175 -10.15 -9.64 -7.34
CA PHE A 175 -11.23 -10.08 -8.22
C PHE A 175 -12.62 -9.62 -7.76
N GLN A 176 -12.82 -9.46 -6.45
CA GLN A 176 -14.07 -8.91 -5.90
C GLN A 176 -14.26 -7.42 -6.25
N SER A 177 -13.18 -6.68 -6.51
CA SER A 177 -13.28 -5.32 -7.05
C SER A 177 -13.95 -5.27 -8.44
N GLY A 178 -13.89 -6.38 -9.20
CA GLY A 178 -14.50 -6.52 -10.52
C GLY A 178 -13.74 -5.87 -11.66
N SER A 179 -12.50 -5.41 -11.43
CA SER A 179 -11.76 -4.57 -12.37
C SER A 179 -10.77 -5.30 -13.30
N TYR A 180 -10.70 -6.63 -13.27
CA TYR A 180 -9.72 -7.35 -14.09
C TYR A 180 -10.02 -7.23 -15.60
N SER A 181 -9.07 -6.66 -16.34
CA SER A 181 -9.08 -6.58 -17.81
C SER A 181 -8.03 -7.53 -18.38
N ALA A 182 -8.49 -8.55 -19.10
CA ALA A 182 -7.60 -9.45 -19.85
C ALA A 182 -6.94 -8.76 -21.06
N ASN A 183 -7.41 -7.57 -21.43
CA ASN A 183 -6.82 -6.78 -22.49
C ASN A 183 -5.72 -5.91 -21.90
N ALA A 184 -4.49 -6.41 -21.87
CA ALA A 184 -3.34 -5.51 -21.92
C ALA A 184 -3.53 -4.64 -23.16
N GLU A 185 -3.49 -3.31 -23.03
CA GLU A 185 -3.83 -2.40 -24.10
C GLU A 185 -3.11 -2.75 -25.42
N ALA A 186 -3.84 -3.33 -26.37
CA ALA A 186 -3.57 -3.17 -27.78
C ALA A 186 -4.28 -1.90 -28.27
N ASN A 187 -3.93 -0.75 -27.68
CA ASN A 187 -4.32 0.55 -28.22
C ASN A 187 -3.16 1.12 -29.05
N ASP A 188 -2.91 0.49 -30.20
CA ASP A 188 -2.17 1.13 -31.29
C ASP A 188 -2.89 0.87 -32.63
N VAL A 189 -3.47 1.95 -33.15
CA VAL A 189 -3.87 2.22 -34.55
C VAL A 189 -4.71 1.16 -35.29
N SER A 190 -6.00 1.44 -35.41
CA SER A 190 -6.75 1.19 -36.66
C SER A 190 -7.85 2.25 -36.80
N GLN A 191 -7.57 3.39 -37.45
CA GLN A 191 -7.94 3.65 -38.86
C GLN A 191 -9.38 3.18 -39.14
N ASN A 192 -10.36 4.07 -39.19
CA ASN A 192 -10.70 4.76 -40.43
C ASN A 192 -10.40 3.95 -41.71
N THR A 193 -11.09 2.84 -41.91
CA THR A 193 -11.28 2.24 -43.24
C THR A 193 -12.73 1.80 -43.41
N SER A 194 -13.60 2.76 -43.65
CA SER A 194 -14.83 2.50 -44.40
C SER A 194 -14.47 2.53 -45.88
N ASP A 195 -13.99 1.42 -46.45
CA ASP A 195 -14.34 1.08 -47.84
C ASP A 195 -14.01 -0.36 -48.25
N THR A 196 -14.99 -0.96 -48.93
CA THR A 196 -14.91 -2.00 -49.98
C THR A 196 -14.66 -3.50 -49.64
N GLN A 197 -15.79 -4.25 -49.62
CA GLN A 197 -16.09 -5.55 -50.27
C GLN A 197 -15.17 -6.80 -50.11
N GLN A 198 -15.70 -7.83 -49.40
CA GLN A 198 -15.78 -9.31 -49.64
C GLN A 198 -14.70 -10.08 -50.46
N PRO A 199 -14.59 -11.44 -50.37
CA PRO A 199 -15.04 -12.42 -49.34
C PRO A 199 -13.97 -13.49 -48.97
N ASN A 200 -14.30 -14.33 -47.97
CA ASN A 200 -13.69 -15.63 -47.59
C ASN A 200 -12.42 -15.61 -46.70
N GLN A 201 -12.58 -16.00 -45.42
CA GLN A 201 -11.78 -17.01 -44.70
C GLN A 201 -12.38 -17.23 -43.28
N PRO A 202 -12.22 -18.43 -42.68
CA PRO A 202 -13.22 -19.03 -41.79
C PRO A 202 -13.22 -18.52 -40.35
N SER A 203 -14.43 -18.34 -39.83
CA SER A 203 -14.77 -18.18 -38.42
C SER A 203 -14.66 -19.53 -37.69
N ASN A 204 -13.63 -19.73 -36.87
CA ASN A 204 -13.70 -20.35 -35.54
C ASN A 204 -12.31 -20.75 -35.00
N LEU A 205 -12.13 -20.54 -33.71
CA LEU A 205 -10.97 -20.84 -32.86
C LEU A 205 -10.59 -22.34 -32.74
N ASN A 206 -10.99 -23.20 -33.68
CA ASN A 206 -10.71 -24.63 -33.62
C ASN A 206 -9.53 -25.10 -34.51
N ASP A 207 -8.92 -24.22 -35.30
CA ASP A 207 -7.78 -24.58 -36.18
C ASP A 207 -6.38 -24.32 -35.57
N ALA A 208 -6.30 -23.81 -34.33
CA ALA A 208 -5.03 -23.73 -33.59
C ALA A 208 -4.66 -25.03 -32.85
N VAL A 209 -5.52 -26.06 -32.87
CA VAL A 209 -5.28 -27.34 -32.15
C VAL A 209 -4.58 -28.39 -33.03
N LEU A 210 -4.25 -28.08 -34.29
CA LEU A 210 -3.55 -29.02 -35.19
C LEU A 210 -2.06 -28.73 -35.42
N ALA A 211 -1.41 -27.96 -34.53
CA ALA A 211 0.02 -27.64 -34.63
C ALA A 211 0.86 -27.93 -33.36
N ILE A 212 0.39 -28.82 -32.48
CA ILE A 212 1.24 -29.47 -31.45
C ILE A 212 0.92 -30.97 -31.43
N ARG A 213 1.27 -31.67 -32.51
CA ARG A 213 1.24 -33.14 -32.54
C ARG A 213 2.20 -33.72 -33.57
N ILE A 214 3.50 -33.55 -33.36
CA ILE A 214 4.59 -34.44 -33.79
C ILE A 214 5.80 -34.06 -32.91
N GLU A 215 6.17 -34.93 -31.95
CA GLU A 215 7.54 -35.13 -31.36
C GLU A 215 7.54 -35.82 -29.98
N GLN A 216 6.70 -36.84 -29.72
CA GLN A 216 6.92 -37.73 -28.57
C GLN A 216 6.68 -39.23 -28.85
N SER A 217 6.77 -39.70 -30.09
CA SER A 217 6.56 -41.13 -30.40
C SER A 217 7.80 -42.04 -30.34
N ASP A 218 9.01 -41.54 -30.04
CA ASP A 218 10.22 -42.38 -30.13
C ASP A 218 10.96 -42.69 -28.81
N ALA A 219 10.42 -42.35 -27.64
CA ALA A 219 11.10 -42.61 -26.35
C ALA A 219 10.61 -43.84 -25.57
N SER A 220 9.79 -44.73 -26.15
CA SER A 220 9.14 -45.84 -25.42
C SER A 220 9.71 -47.24 -25.69
N LYS A 221 10.97 -47.39 -26.14
CA LYS A 221 11.55 -48.72 -26.43
C LYS A 221 12.79 -49.16 -25.64
N ASN A 222 13.23 -48.44 -24.61
CA ASN A 222 14.36 -48.96 -23.81
C ASN A 222 14.33 -48.57 -22.33
N ARG A 223 13.61 -49.35 -21.52
CA ARG A 223 13.88 -49.61 -20.08
C ARG A 223 12.86 -50.60 -19.54
N LYS A 224 13.09 -51.88 -19.82
CA LYS A 224 12.39 -52.99 -19.16
C LYS A 224 13.36 -54.14 -18.87
N SER A 225 14.35 -53.87 -18.03
CA SER A 225 15.07 -54.91 -17.26
C SER A 225 16.05 -54.24 -16.29
N GLU A 226 15.65 -54.06 -15.04
CA GLU A 226 16.52 -54.40 -13.89
C GLU A 226 15.72 -54.33 -12.59
N ARG A 227 15.52 -55.53 -12.04
CA ARG A 227 14.89 -55.85 -10.77
C ARG A 227 15.93 -56.62 -9.98
N THR A 228 16.53 -55.98 -8.97
CA THR A 228 17.42 -56.49 -7.89
C THR A 228 18.28 -55.31 -7.46
N SER A 229 18.53 -54.95 -6.21
CA SER A 229 18.49 -55.65 -4.93
C SER A 229 18.65 -54.59 -3.83
N VAL A 230 17.90 -54.72 -2.75
CA VAL A 230 18.11 -54.03 -1.46
C VAL A 230 19.37 -54.60 -0.80
N PRO A 231 20.21 -53.76 -0.17
CA PRO A 231 20.93 -54.19 1.01
C PRO A 231 20.49 -53.39 2.23
N ALA A 232 20.19 -54.13 3.29
CA ALA A 232 20.07 -53.65 4.65
C ALA A 232 21.40 -53.01 5.08
N ASN A 233 21.33 -51.89 5.80
CA ASN A 233 22.37 -51.58 6.77
C ASN A 233 21.75 -51.05 8.06
N SER A 234 21.89 -51.87 9.09
CA SER A 234 21.59 -51.58 10.48
C SER A 234 22.69 -50.68 11.04
N SER A 235 22.31 -49.60 11.73
CA SER A 235 23.15 -48.99 12.77
C SER A 235 22.26 -48.30 13.79
N SER A 236 21.95 -49.06 14.84
CA SER A 236 21.65 -48.55 16.18
C SER A 236 22.84 -47.78 16.73
N LEU A 237 22.60 -46.67 17.41
CA LEU A 237 23.40 -46.07 18.50
C LEU A 237 22.63 -44.82 18.96
N GLU A 238 21.80 -44.97 20.00
CA GLU A 238 22.10 -44.65 21.41
C GLU A 238 21.57 -43.27 21.82
N ILE A 239 20.39 -43.29 22.44
CA ILE A 239 19.83 -42.18 23.21
C ILE A 239 20.46 -42.25 24.60
N SER A 240 21.34 -41.30 24.93
CA SER A 240 21.77 -41.04 26.30
C SER A 240 20.99 -39.85 26.90
N PRO A 241 20.37 -40.00 28.08
CA PRO A 241 19.74 -38.90 28.79
C PRO A 241 20.81 -38.14 29.60
N ARG A 242 20.96 -36.84 29.38
CA ARG A 242 21.74 -35.96 30.27
C ARG A 242 20.83 -35.20 31.22
N GLN A 243 21.29 -35.23 32.46
CA GLN A 243 20.56 -34.89 33.67
C GLN A 243 20.37 -33.38 33.84
N ASP A 244 19.21 -33.04 34.39
CA ASP A 244 18.88 -31.76 34.99
C ASP A 244 19.53 -31.66 36.39
N PRO A 245 20.45 -30.72 36.63
CA PRO A 245 21.13 -30.60 37.92
C PRO A 245 20.60 -29.44 38.78
N ASN A 246 19.35 -29.00 38.68
CA ASN A 246 18.81 -27.97 39.59
C ASN A 246 17.46 -28.33 40.22
N ARG A 247 17.44 -29.45 40.95
CA ARG A 247 16.38 -29.78 41.92
C ARG A 247 16.94 -29.79 43.35
N ARG A 248 16.40 -28.87 44.17
CA ARG A 248 16.46 -28.71 45.65
C ARG A 248 17.48 -27.69 46.19
N ARG A 249 16.97 -26.53 46.63
CA ARG A 249 16.47 -26.31 48.00
C ARG A 249 15.35 -25.27 47.97
#